data_AF-A0A433J844-F1
#
_entry.id   AF-A0A433J844-F1
#
_cell.length_a   1.000
_cell.length_b   1.000
_cell.length_c   1.000
_cell.angle_alpha   90.00
_cell.angle_beta   90.00
_cell.angle_gamma   90.00
#
_symmetry.space_group_name_H-M   'P 1'
#
loop_
_entity.id
_entity.type
_entity.pdbx_description
1 polymer ?
#
loop_
_entity_poly.entity_id
_entity_poly.type
_entity_poly.pdbx_seq_one_letter_code
_entity_poly.pdbx_strand_id
1 'polypeptide(L)'
;MEGTAEMARRELAAFGDLLFQAERDVGRFSPAALMVRLLRVAALFPQAVDDTLMWQVTDLVAGREVGDRFKLVVIRMGWASLVQAEFKARGLRVVGQDTELRAKAA
;
A
#
# COMPACT_ATOMS: atom_id res chain seq x y z
N MET A 1 -22.18 -10.22 5.79
CA MET A 1 -20.88 -9.61 6.17
C MET A 1 -19.70 -10.21 5.41
N GLU A 2 -19.75 -11.47 4.94
CA GLU A 2 -18.69 -12.09 4.12
C GLU A 2 -18.40 -11.36 2.79
N GLY A 3 -19.44 -10.86 2.12
CA GLY A 3 -19.29 -10.17 0.83
C GLY A 3 -18.45 -8.89 0.90
N THR A 4 -18.50 -8.15 2.01
CA THR A 4 -17.75 -6.90 2.20
C THR A 4 -16.25 -7.18 2.38
N ALA A 5 -15.89 -8.23 3.11
CA ALA A 5 -14.49 -8.61 3.33
C ALA A 5 -13.85 -9.21 2.06
N GLU A 6 -14.61 -9.97 1.27
CA GLU A 6 -14.17 -10.48 -0.03
C GLU A 6 -13.92 -9.35 -1.03
N MET A 7 -14.85 -8.40 -1.12
CA MET A 7 -14.69 -7.20 -1.95
C MET A 7 -13.47 -6.37 -1.52
N ALA A 8 -13.28 -6.14 -0.22
CA ALA A 8 -12.12 -5.40 0.29
C ALA A 8 -10.79 -6.05 -0.12
N ARG A 9 -10.68 -7.38 0.02
CA ARG A 9 -9.50 -8.13 -0.43
C ARG A 9 -9.25 -7.99 -1.93
N ARG A 10 -10.30 -8.06 -2.75
CA ARG A 10 -10.19 -7.89 -4.21
C ARG A 10 -9.73 -6.49 -4.59
N GLU A 11 -10.26 -5.46 -3.93
CA GLU A 11 -9.84 -4.07 -4.14
C GLU A 11 -8.37 -3.85 -3.73
N LEU A 12 -7.93 -4.46 -2.63
CA LEU A 12 -6.53 -4.41 -2.20
C LEU A 12 -5.60 -5.10 -3.20
N ALA A 13 -5.97 -6.27 -3.71
CA ALA A 13 -5.20 -6.99 -4.73
C ALA A 13 -5.16 -6.22 -6.05
N ALA A 14 -6.32 -5.74 -6.53
CA ALA A 14 -6.42 -4.96 -7.77
C ALA A 14 -5.59 -3.67 -7.70
N PHE A 15 -5.50 -3.03 -6.54
CA PHE A 15 -4.63 -1.87 -6.38
C PHE A 15 -3.14 -2.26 -6.43
N GLY A 16 -2.76 -3.42 -5.89
CA GLY A 16 -1.41 -3.95 -6.04
C GLY A 16 -1.02 -4.18 -7.51
N ASP A 17 -1.92 -4.76 -8.31
CA ASP A 17 -1.71 -4.95 -9.74
C ASP A 17 -1.58 -3.62 -10.49
N LEU A 18 -2.38 -2.64 -10.11
CA LEU A 18 -2.32 -1.28 -10.66
C LEU A 18 -0.98 -0.61 -10.38
N LEU A 19 -0.46 -0.75 -9.15
CA LEU A 19 0.86 -0.24 -8.78
C LEU A 19 1.97 -0.93 -9.55
N PHE A 20 1.89 -2.25 -9.73
CA PHE A 20 2.85 -3.00 -10.55
C PHE A 20 2.88 -2.52 -12.00
N GLN A 21 1.72 -2.20 -12.59
CA GLN A 21 1.64 -1.60 -13.93
C GLN A 21 2.26 -0.20 -13.95
N ALA A 22 1.95 0.64 -12.95
CA ALA A 22 2.48 1.99 -12.84
C ALA A 22 4.01 2.02 -12.67
N GLU A 23 4.57 1.11 -11.88
CA GLU A 23 6.02 0.97 -11.66
C GLU A 23 6.78 0.56 -12.94
N ARG A 24 6.10 -0.05 -13.91
CA ARG A 24 6.67 -0.50 -15.19
C ARG A 24 6.34 0.43 -16.34
N ASP A 25 5.78 1.61 -16.05
CA ASP A 25 5.31 2.58 -17.05
C ASP A 25 4.28 1.97 -18.04
N VAL A 26 3.51 0.96 -17.62
CA VAL A 26 2.47 0.31 -18.43
C VAL A 26 1.13 1.01 -18.20
N GLY A 27 0.82 1.99 -19.04
CA GLY A 27 -0.42 2.78 -18.95
C GLY A 27 -0.17 4.22 -18.52
N ARG A 28 -1.22 4.97 -18.20
CA ARG A 28 -1.13 6.35 -17.71
C ARG A 28 -1.76 6.45 -16.33
N PHE A 29 -0.92 6.57 -15.31
CA PHE A 29 -1.34 6.74 -13.93
C PHE A 29 -0.69 7.98 -13.34
N SER A 30 -1.50 8.91 -12.83
CA SER A 30 -0.94 10.01 -12.04
C SER A 30 -0.78 9.55 -10.58
N PRO A 31 0.30 9.97 -9.88
CA PRO A 31 0.44 9.67 -8.46
C PRO A 31 -0.76 10.13 -7.62
N ALA A 32 -1.36 11.27 -7.98
CA ALA A 32 -2.57 11.77 -7.33
C ALA A 32 -3.77 10.80 -7.47
N ALA A 33 -4.01 10.26 -8.67
CA ALA A 33 -5.11 9.31 -8.87
C ALA A 33 -4.88 7.99 -8.12
N LEU A 34 -3.62 7.51 -8.09
CA LEU A 34 -3.23 6.34 -7.33
C LEU A 34 -3.38 6.56 -5.83
N MET A 35 -3.04 7.75 -5.32
CA MET A 35 -3.22 8.10 -3.92
C MET A 35 -4.71 8.12 -3.52
N VAL A 36 -5.58 8.70 -4.35
CA VAL A 36 -7.03 8.67 -4.12
C VAL A 36 -7.58 7.24 -4.13
N ARG A 37 -7.04 6.35 -4.99
CA ARG A 37 -7.40 4.93 -4.97
C ARG A 37 -6.92 4.25 -3.68
N LEU A 38 -5.68 4.51 -3.24
CA LEU A 38 -5.14 4.00 -1.97
C LEU A 38 -6.02 4.40 -0.78
N LEU A 39 -6.41 5.67 -0.66
CA LEU A 39 -7.29 6.14 0.43
C LEU A 39 -8.65 5.42 0.43
N ARG A 40 -9.23 5.17 -0.75
CA ARG A 40 -10.48 4.41 -0.86
C ARG A 40 -10.31 2.95 -0.43
N VAL A 41 -9.20 2.32 -0.79
CA VAL A 41 -8.88 0.95 -0.36
C VAL A 41 -8.64 0.91 1.15
N ALA A 42 -7.86 1.86 1.69
CA ALA A 42 -7.57 1.99 3.12
C ALA A 42 -8.85 2.11 3.96
N ALA A 43 -9.85 2.86 3.49
CA ALA A 43 -11.14 2.99 4.17
C ALA A 43 -11.91 1.65 4.32
N LEU A 44 -11.58 0.61 3.54
CA LEU A 44 -12.14 -0.73 3.68
C LEU A 44 -11.48 -1.54 4.80
N PHE A 45 -10.37 -1.05 5.36
CA PHE A 45 -9.56 -1.73 6.38
C PHE A 45 -9.28 -0.82 7.59
N PRO A 46 -10.31 -0.36 8.32
CA PRO A 46 -10.15 0.63 9.39
C PRO A 46 -9.29 0.17 10.57
N GLN A 47 -9.06 -1.15 10.72
CA GLN A 47 -8.20 -1.71 11.77
C GLN A 47 -6.74 -1.88 11.33
N ALA A 48 -6.47 -1.80 10.02
CA ALA A 48 -5.15 -2.00 9.43
C ALA A 48 -4.46 -0.68 9.09
N VAL A 49 -5.21 0.43 9.11
CA VAL A 49 -4.71 1.77 8.82
C VAL A 49 -4.27 2.42 10.13
N ASP A 50 -2.98 2.72 10.23
CA ASP A 50 -2.53 3.78 11.12
C ASP A 50 -2.79 5.12 10.41
N ASP A 51 -3.71 5.92 10.94
CA ASP A 51 -4.07 7.24 10.38
C ASP A 51 -2.83 8.14 10.23
N THR A 52 -1.82 7.95 11.10
CA THR A 52 -0.54 8.66 11.04
C THR A 52 0.25 8.31 9.79
N LEU A 53 0.28 7.02 9.43
CA LEU A 53 0.98 6.54 8.24
C LEU A 53 0.30 7.08 6.98
N MET A 54 -1.03 7.01 6.91
CA MET A 54 -1.77 7.50 5.75
C MET A 54 -1.65 9.02 5.59
N TRP A 55 -1.56 9.76 6.69
CA TRP A 55 -1.28 11.19 6.66
C TRP A 55 0.12 11.49 6.08
N GLN A 56 1.15 10.79 6.55
CA GLN A 56 2.53 10.96 6.03
C GLN A 56 2.64 10.62 4.54
N VAL A 57 2.00 9.53 4.10
CA VAL A 57 1.93 9.14 2.68
C VAL A 57 1.23 10.23 1.86
N THR A 58 0.14 10.80 2.38
CA THR A 58 -0.61 11.88 1.69
C THR A 58 0.24 13.14 1.53
N ASP A 59 0.93 13.57 2.60
CA ASP A 59 1.77 14.77 2.60
C ASP A 59 2.92 14.66 1.59
N LEU A 60 3.63 13.53 1.60
CA LEU A 60 4.73 13.26 0.66
C LEU A 60 4.28 13.23 -0.80
N VAL A 61 3.08 12.68 -1.09
CA VAL A 61 2.54 12.65 -2.46
C VAL A 61 2.04 14.03 -2.91
N ALA A 62 1.53 14.85 -1.99
CA ALA A 62 1.10 16.21 -2.27
C ALA A 62 2.28 17.18 -2.52
N GLY A 63 3.48 16.85 -2.03
CA GLY A 63 4.69 17.63 -2.24
C GLY A 63 5.02 17.86 -3.72
N ARG A 64 5.06 19.12 -4.16
CA ARG A 64 5.37 19.49 -5.55
C ARG A 64 6.84 19.27 -5.92
N GLU A 65 7.74 19.40 -4.96
CA GLU A 65 9.19 19.19 -5.11
C GLU A 65 9.56 17.70 -5.23
N VAL A 66 8.62 16.80 -4.95
CA VAL A 66 8.85 15.36 -4.96
C VAL A 66 8.58 14.82 -6.36
N GLY A 67 9.57 14.16 -6.96
CA GLY A 67 9.43 13.53 -8.28
C GLY A 67 8.42 12.38 -8.27
N ASP A 68 7.70 12.20 -9.38
CA ASP A 68 6.60 11.21 -9.49
C ASP A 68 7.04 9.78 -9.19
N ARG A 69 8.26 9.38 -9.57
CA ARG A 69 8.82 8.07 -9.23
C ARG A 69 8.90 7.85 -7.72
N PHE A 70 9.29 8.87 -6.96
CA PHE A 70 9.34 8.76 -5.50
C PHE A 70 7.94 8.70 -4.91
N LYS A 71 6.99 9.46 -5.45
CA LYS A 71 5.57 9.39 -5.04
C LYS A 71 5.01 7.98 -5.25
N LEU A 72 5.34 7.32 -6.37
CA LEU A 72 4.96 5.93 -6.61
C LEU A 72 5.51 4.98 -5.55
N VAL A 73 6.78 5.14 -5.15
CA VAL A 73 7.40 4.36 -4.07
C VAL A 73 6.68 4.58 -2.74
N VAL A 74 6.34 5.81 -2.39
CA VAL A 74 5.61 6.14 -1.16
C VAL A 74 4.21 5.50 -1.15
N ILE A 75 3.49 5.56 -2.28
CA ILE A 75 2.18 4.92 -2.43
C ILE A 75 2.31 3.39 -2.32
N ARG A 76 3.36 2.80 -2.91
CA ARG A 76 3.67 1.37 -2.82
C ARG A 76 3.90 0.92 -1.38
N MET A 77 4.64 1.72 -0.61
CA MET A 77 4.86 1.47 0.82
C MET A 77 3.56 1.56 1.62
N GLY A 78 2.69 2.53 1.31
CA GLY A 78 1.36 2.64 1.90
C GLY A 78 0.51 1.39 1.67
N TRP A 79 0.46 0.89 0.43
CA TRP A 79 -0.21 -0.38 0.12
C TRP A 79 0.41 -1.58 0.86
N ALA A 80 1.73 -1.69 0.90
CA ALA A 80 2.40 -2.83 1.55
C ALA A 80 2.11 -2.85 3.06
N SER A 81 2.03 -1.69 3.68
CA SER A 81 1.68 -1.55 5.10
C SER A 81 0.25 -2.00 5.38
N LEU A 82 -0.72 -1.66 4.52
CA LEU A 82 -2.09 -2.18 4.60
C LEU A 82 -2.12 -3.70 4.52
N VAL A 83 -1.41 -4.29 3.55
CA VAL A 83 -1.32 -5.75 3.39
C VAL A 83 -0.73 -6.39 4.64
N GLN A 84 0.38 -5.85 5.16
CA GLN A 84 1.03 -6.40 6.35
C GLN A 84 0.13 -6.33 7.58
N ALA A 85 -0.58 -5.22 7.77
CA ALA A 85 -1.50 -5.04 8.88
C ALA A 85 -2.71 -5.99 8.79
N GLU A 86 -3.27 -6.21 7.60
CA GLU A 86 -4.33 -7.19 7.36
C GLU A 86 -3.88 -8.63 7.63
N PHE A 87 -2.67 -9.00 7.20
CA PHE A 87 -2.11 -10.32 7.50
C PHE A 87 -1.97 -10.51 9.01
N LYS A 88 -1.42 -9.49 9.70
CA LYS A 88 -1.24 -9.51 11.16
C LYS A 88 -2.59 -9.64 11.89
N ALA A 89 -3.62 -8.90 11.46
CA ALA A 89 -4.97 -8.98 12.02
C ALA A 89 -5.58 -10.39 11.91
N ARG A 90 -5.16 -11.17 10.91
CA ARG A 90 -5.58 -12.56 10.69
C ARG A 90 -4.66 -13.59 11.35
N GLY A 91 -3.69 -13.15 12.16
CA GLY A 91 -2.70 -14.03 12.81
C GLY A 91 -1.66 -14.61 11.84
N LEU A 92 -1.57 -14.08 10.62
CA LEU A 92 -0.61 -14.51 9.61
C LEU A 92 0.67 -13.67 9.70
N ARG A 93 1.82 -14.33 9.53
CA ARG A 93 3.13 -13.66 9.48
C ARG A 93 3.69 -13.73 8.06
N VAL A 94 4.25 -12.62 7.59
CA VAL A 94 4.94 -12.57 6.29
C VAL A 94 6.21 -13.42 6.38
N VAL A 95 6.29 -14.48 5.57
CA VAL A 95 7.47 -15.35 5.47
C VAL A 95 8.53 -14.62 4.65
N GLY A 96 9.65 -14.23 5.28
CA GLY A 96 10.77 -13.56 4.60
C GLY A 96 11.47 -12.47 5.42
N GLN A 97 10.79 -11.87 6.41
CA GLN A 97 11.41 -10.84 7.27
C GLN A 97 12.57 -11.39 8.14
N ASP A 98 12.49 -12.65 8.57
CA ASP A 98 13.56 -13.27 9.38
C ASP A 98 14.84 -13.52 8.56
N THR A 99 14.74 -13.68 7.24
CA THR A 99 15.91 -13.91 6.38
C THR A 99 16.69 -12.61 6.16
N GLU A 100 16.01 -11.49 5.95
CA GLU A 100 16.67 -10.18 5.78
C GLU A 100 17.24 -9.62 7.09
N LEU A 101 16.55 -9.83 8.22
CA LEU A 101 17.07 -9.45 9.55
C LEU A 101 18.30 -10.27 9.93
N ARG A 102 18.35 -11.57 9.60
CA ARG A 102 19.55 -12.40 9.80
C ARG A 102 20.67 -12.04 8.83
N ALA A 103 20.36 -11.71 7.58
CA ALA A 103 21.37 -11.28 6.60
C ALA A 103 21.99 -9.91 6.92
N LYS A 104 21.29 -9.04 7.65
CA LYS A 104 21.84 -7.77 8.15
C LYS A 104 22.58 -7.88 9.49
N ALA A 105 22.48 -9.03 10.16
CA ALA A 105 23.13 -9.29 11.44
C ALA A 105 24.37 -10.21 11.32
N ALA A 106 24.73 -10.60 10.10
CA ALA A 106 25.94 -11.35 9.74
C ALA A 106 26.89 -10.46 8.93
#